data_AF-A0A401TXT4-F1
#
_entry.id   AF-A0A401TXT4-F1
#
_cell.length_a   1.000
_cell.length_b   1.000
_cell.length_c   1.000
_cell.angle_alpha   90.00
_cell.angle_beta   90.00
_cell.angle_gamma   90.00
#
_symmetry.space_group_name_H-M   'P 1'
#
loop_
_entity.id
_entity.type
_entity.pdbx_description
1 polymer ?
#
loop_
_entity_poly.entity_id
_entity_poly.type
_entity_poly.pdbx_seq_one_letter_code
_entity_poly.pdbx_strand_id
1 'polypeptide(L)'
;DEGDVALQAIRIPGTSLTQSLEMQAMVEKRLIKIPEVREVFARTGTAEVATDLMPPSTSDGYVMLKPRKEWPDPEKSKAAVVSEIQEAAEEIPGNVYEISQPIQQRFNELISGVRSDVGVKIFGDDLDVLVQTAAQVQAVLQNVQGAADVKTEQASGLPVLTVKLNRQALSRYGINVGDVQNLVEIAVGGKNSGMVFEGDRRFNIVVR
;
A
#
# COMPACT_ATOMS: atom_id res chain seq x y z
N ASP A 1 19.14 11.14 10.73
CA ASP A 1 18.64 10.19 11.72
C ASP A 1 17.49 10.86 12.46
N GLU A 2 16.29 10.32 12.28
CA GLU A 2 15.03 10.84 12.82
C GLU A 2 14.63 10.15 14.13
N GLY A 3 15.43 9.21 14.63
CA GLY A 3 15.11 8.40 15.81
C GLY A 3 14.26 7.18 15.45
N ASP A 4 13.16 7.36 14.75
CA ASP A 4 12.22 6.29 14.40
C ASP A 4 12.50 5.63 13.03
N VAL A 5 11.75 4.57 12.73
CA VAL A 5 11.87 3.79 11.49
C VAL A 5 10.51 3.75 10.78
N ALA A 6 10.51 3.99 9.47
CA ALA A 6 9.36 3.75 8.62
C ALA A 6 9.54 2.39 7.92
N LEU A 7 8.51 1.56 7.97
CA LEU A 7 8.47 0.23 7.34
C LEU A 7 7.23 0.15 6.45
N GLN A 8 7.41 0.26 5.15
CA GLN A 8 6.33 0.07 4.21
C GLN A 8 6.16 -1.41 3.89
N ALA A 9 4.94 -1.94 3.99
CA ALA A 9 4.58 -3.29 3.58
C ALA A 9 3.75 -3.24 2.29
N ILE A 10 4.29 -3.83 1.22
CA ILE A 10 3.67 -3.89 -0.11
C ILE A 10 3.22 -5.33 -0.36
N ARG A 11 1.94 -5.52 -0.71
CA ARG A 11 1.34 -6.84 -0.99
C ARG A 11 0.97 -6.96 -2.46
N ILE A 12 0.63 -8.17 -2.87
CA ILE A 12 0.18 -8.45 -4.24
C ILE A 12 -1.04 -7.57 -4.57
N PRO A 13 -1.06 -6.89 -5.73
CA PRO A 13 -2.21 -6.14 -6.21
C PRO A 13 -3.48 -6.99 -6.17
N GLY A 14 -4.57 -6.44 -5.62
CA GLY A 14 -5.82 -7.16 -5.42
C GLY A 14 -5.98 -7.84 -4.06
N THR A 15 -4.96 -7.78 -3.19
CA THR A 15 -5.15 -8.11 -1.77
C THR A 15 -6.25 -7.22 -1.18
N SER A 16 -7.26 -7.84 -0.57
CA SER A 16 -8.39 -7.10 0.01
C SER A 16 -7.94 -6.27 1.20
N LEU A 17 -8.64 -5.16 1.49
CA LEU A 17 -8.36 -4.34 2.66
C LEU A 17 -8.37 -5.17 3.95
N THR A 18 -9.34 -6.08 4.09
CA THR A 18 -9.44 -6.98 5.25
C THR A 18 -8.20 -7.85 5.40
N GLN A 19 -7.76 -8.50 4.32
CA GLN A 19 -6.55 -9.34 4.34
C GLN A 19 -5.30 -8.51 4.63
N SER A 20 -5.18 -7.33 4.02
CA SER A 20 -4.07 -6.41 4.29
C SER A 20 -4.01 -5.99 5.75
N LEU A 21 -5.15 -5.71 6.39
CA LEU A 21 -5.21 -5.37 7.82
C LEU A 21 -4.83 -6.55 8.71
N GLU A 22 -5.27 -7.76 8.38
CA GLU A 22 -4.87 -8.97 9.11
C GLU A 22 -3.37 -9.22 9.02
N MET A 23 -2.81 -9.10 7.81
CA MET A 23 -1.37 -9.22 7.58
C MET A 23 -0.59 -8.13 8.32
N GLN A 24 -1.06 -6.89 8.27
CA GLN A 24 -0.44 -5.78 8.96
C GLN A 24 -0.44 -6.00 10.48
N ALA A 25 -1.54 -6.50 11.05
CA ALA A 25 -1.61 -6.82 12.47
C ALA A 25 -0.61 -7.91 12.88
N MET A 26 -0.29 -8.86 12.00
CA MET A 26 0.77 -9.85 12.25
C MET A 26 2.15 -9.21 12.31
N VAL A 27 2.45 -8.28 11.39
CA VAL A 27 3.71 -7.51 11.38
C VAL A 27 3.84 -6.69 12.66
N GLU A 28 2.82 -5.91 13.02
CA GLU A 28 2.84 -5.07 14.23
C GLU A 28 3.06 -5.91 15.50
N LYS A 29 2.38 -7.06 15.62
CA LYS A 29 2.56 -8.00 16.74
C LYS A 29 3.95 -8.63 16.79
N ARG A 30 4.63 -8.75 15.65
CA ARG A 30 5.99 -9.30 15.59
C ARG A 30 7.03 -8.24 15.94
N LEU A 31 6.85 -7.02 15.47
CA LEU A 31 7.78 -5.91 15.68
C LEU A 31 7.73 -5.35 17.11
N ILE A 32 6.56 -5.29 17.74
CA ILE A 32 6.44 -4.81 19.12
C ILE A 32 7.18 -5.69 20.15
N LYS A 33 7.57 -6.92 19.77
CA LYS A 33 8.37 -7.83 20.60
C LYS A 33 9.87 -7.48 20.61
N ILE A 34 10.32 -6.63 19.70
CA ILE A 34 11.71 -6.16 19.66
C ILE A 34 11.92 -5.22 20.86
N PRO A 35 12.89 -5.46 21.75
CA PRO A 35 13.02 -4.74 23.02
C PRO A 35 13.16 -3.22 22.88
N GLU A 36 13.77 -2.75 21.79
CA GLU A 36 14.02 -1.35 21.49
C GLU A 36 12.77 -0.62 20.95
N VAL A 37 11.74 -1.35 20.56
CA VAL A 37 10.50 -0.80 20.00
C VAL A 37 9.56 -0.37 21.14
N ARG A 38 9.05 0.87 21.03
CA ARG A 38 8.06 1.45 21.95
C ARG A 38 6.65 1.20 21.46
N GLU A 39 6.40 1.46 20.18
CA GLU A 39 5.07 1.47 19.59
C GLU A 39 5.18 1.18 18.10
N VAL A 40 4.19 0.46 17.55
CA VAL A 40 4.09 0.18 16.13
C VAL A 40 2.66 0.44 15.69
N PHE A 41 2.49 1.17 14.59
CA PHE A 41 1.20 1.39 13.97
C PHE A 41 1.36 1.58 12.46
N ALA A 42 0.31 1.34 11.69
CA ALA A 42 0.34 1.56 10.26
C ALA A 42 -0.93 2.23 9.73
N ARG A 43 -0.78 2.83 8.55
CA ARG A 43 -1.89 3.33 7.73
C ARG A 43 -1.97 2.48 6.48
N THR A 44 -3.10 1.79 6.28
CA THR A 44 -3.32 0.90 5.13
C THR A 44 -4.27 1.57 4.14
N GLY A 45 -3.87 1.64 2.88
CA GLY A 45 -4.64 2.32 1.85
C GLY A 45 -4.67 3.85 1.98
N THR A 46 -5.68 4.47 1.38
CA THR A 46 -5.81 5.94 1.29
C THR A 46 -6.61 6.50 2.47
N ALA A 47 -6.13 7.59 3.06
CA ALA A 47 -6.88 8.34 4.07
C ALA A 47 -8.06 9.10 3.45
N GLU A 48 -9.07 9.45 4.25
CA GLU A 48 -10.24 10.22 3.78
C GLU A 48 -9.83 11.58 3.16
N VAL A 49 -8.78 12.19 3.69
CA VAL A 49 -8.10 13.31 3.06
C VAL A 49 -7.09 12.71 2.08
N ALA A 50 -7.37 12.85 0.78
CA ALA A 50 -6.59 12.26 -0.32
C ALA A 50 -5.24 12.98 -0.56
N THR A 51 -4.45 13.18 0.50
CA THR A 51 -3.07 13.68 0.42
C THR A 51 -2.06 12.58 0.08
N ASP A 52 -2.48 11.32 0.17
CA ASP A 52 -1.64 10.15 -0.10
C ASP A 52 -2.49 9.05 -0.76
N LEU A 53 -2.18 8.68 -2.00
CA LEU A 53 -2.96 7.75 -2.82
C LEU A 53 -2.34 6.35 -2.74
N MET A 54 -2.56 5.64 -1.64
CA MET A 54 -2.09 4.27 -1.48
C MET A 54 -3.21 3.24 -1.73
N PRO A 55 -2.92 2.15 -2.47
CA PRO A 55 -3.89 1.08 -2.67
C PRO A 55 -4.12 0.28 -1.38
N PRO A 56 -5.25 -0.45 -1.26
CA PRO A 56 -5.52 -1.32 -0.11
C PRO A 56 -4.44 -2.38 0.15
N SER A 57 -3.62 -2.72 -0.85
CA SER A 57 -2.52 -3.68 -0.74
C SER A 57 -1.28 -3.11 -0.05
N THR A 58 -1.20 -1.80 0.18
CA THR A 58 -0.02 -1.14 0.76
C THR A 58 -0.32 -0.59 2.15
N SER A 59 0.62 -0.78 3.07
CA SER A 59 0.58 -0.25 4.43
C SER A 59 1.85 0.53 4.76
N ASP A 60 1.69 1.79 5.16
CA ASP A 60 2.77 2.62 5.68
C ASP A 60 2.88 2.42 7.20
N GLY A 61 3.85 1.63 7.63
CA GLY A 61 4.13 1.33 9.03
C GLY A 61 5.14 2.27 9.66
N TYR A 62 4.92 2.59 10.93
CA TYR A 62 5.77 3.42 11.77
C TYR A 62 6.20 2.60 12.99
N VAL A 63 7.51 2.45 13.15
CA VAL A 63 8.11 1.76 14.29
C VAL A 63 8.79 2.82 15.14
N MET A 64 8.11 3.19 16.23
CA MET A 64 8.61 4.18 17.17
C MET A 64 9.56 3.51 18.14
N LEU A 65 10.80 3.99 18.21
CA LEU A 65 11.82 3.44 19.09
C LEU A 65 11.74 4.08 20.49
N LYS A 66 12.16 3.32 21.50
CA LYS A 66 12.36 3.87 22.85
C LYS A 66 13.52 4.87 22.84
N PRO A 67 13.55 5.83 23.78
CA PRO A 67 14.74 6.60 24.05
C PRO A 67 15.95 5.68 24.24
N ARG A 68 17.09 6.05 23.67
CA ARG A 68 18.31 5.23 23.65
C ARG A 68 18.74 4.68 25.02
N LYS A 69 18.48 5.43 26.09
CA LYS A 69 18.80 5.07 27.49
C LYS A 69 17.95 3.92 28.04
N GLU A 70 16.82 3.62 27.41
CA GLU A 70 15.89 2.56 27.79
C GLU A 70 16.09 1.28 26.97
N TRP A 71 17.08 1.28 26.07
CA TRP A 71 17.43 0.08 25.31
C TRP A 71 18.11 -0.92 26.25
N PRO A 72 17.89 -2.24 26.07
CA PRO A 72 18.62 -3.25 26.84
C PRO A 72 20.14 -3.10 26.71
N ASP A 73 20.59 -2.69 25.52
CA ASP A 73 21.97 -2.28 25.25
C ASP A 73 21.98 -0.87 24.63
N PRO A 74 22.31 0.17 25.42
CA PRO A 74 22.43 1.55 24.92
C PRO A 74 23.54 1.76 23.87
N GLU A 75 24.52 0.86 23.76
CA GLU A 75 25.63 0.98 22.80
C GLU A 75 25.28 0.36 21.44
N LYS A 76 24.31 -0.57 21.38
CA LYS A 76 23.86 -1.24 20.15
C LYS A 76 23.45 -0.27 19.05
N SER A 77 24.10 -0.28 17.89
CA SER A 77 23.82 0.71 16.83
C SER A 77 22.36 0.70 16.34
N LYS A 78 21.84 1.85 15.90
CA LYS A 78 20.51 1.90 15.27
C LYS A 78 20.44 1.02 14.02
N ALA A 79 21.52 0.94 13.25
CA ALA A 79 21.60 0.05 12.09
C ALA A 79 21.38 -1.43 12.45
N ALA A 80 21.89 -1.88 13.60
CA ALA A 80 21.62 -3.24 14.09
C ALA A 80 20.14 -3.45 14.42
N VAL A 81 19.50 -2.48 15.10
CA VAL A 81 18.05 -2.53 15.37
C VAL A 81 17.22 -2.51 14.09
N VAL A 82 17.63 -1.73 13.09
CA VAL A 82 16.98 -1.71 11.77
C VAL A 82 17.09 -3.07 11.08
N SER A 83 18.26 -3.71 11.13
CA SER A 83 18.44 -5.08 10.61
C SER A 83 17.52 -6.07 11.32
N GLU A 84 17.40 -5.98 12.65
CA GLU A 84 16.50 -6.86 13.42
C GLU A 84 15.02 -6.60 13.10
N ILE A 85 14.63 -5.34 12.86
CA ILE A 85 13.28 -4.99 12.39
C ILE A 85 13.03 -5.62 11.02
N GLN A 86 14.00 -5.53 10.11
CA GLN A 86 13.93 -6.11 8.77
C GLN A 86 13.74 -7.63 8.84
N GLU A 87 14.65 -8.32 9.52
CA GLU A 87 14.61 -9.78 9.69
C GLU A 87 13.30 -10.23 10.33
N ALA A 88 12.83 -9.53 11.37
CA ALA A 88 11.57 -9.79 12.03
C ALA A 88 10.36 -9.59 11.12
N ALA A 89 10.38 -8.59 10.23
CA ALA A 89 9.32 -8.35 9.28
C ALA A 89 9.29 -9.43 8.18
N GLU A 90 10.47 -9.83 7.69
CA GLU A 90 10.66 -10.85 6.65
C GLU A 90 10.17 -12.25 7.07
N GLU A 91 10.05 -12.53 8.37
CA GLU A 91 9.37 -13.74 8.88
C GLU A 91 7.90 -13.83 8.48
N ILE A 92 7.25 -12.71 8.16
CA ILE A 92 5.83 -12.66 7.77
C ILE A 92 5.72 -12.73 6.23
N PRO A 93 5.32 -13.88 5.67
CA PRO A 93 5.29 -14.07 4.22
C PRO A 93 4.18 -13.23 3.57
N GLY A 94 4.34 -13.01 2.25
CA GLY A 94 3.34 -12.31 1.43
C GLY A 94 3.44 -10.79 1.46
N ASN A 95 4.48 -10.24 2.10
CA ASN A 95 4.79 -8.81 2.08
C ASN A 95 6.17 -8.59 1.46
N VAL A 96 6.30 -7.46 0.80
CA VAL A 96 7.56 -6.91 0.32
C VAL A 96 7.80 -5.63 1.13
N TYR A 97 8.92 -5.57 1.86
CA TYR A 97 9.18 -4.46 2.78
C TYR A 97 10.15 -3.42 2.24
N GLU A 98 9.86 -2.14 2.48
CA GLU A 98 10.82 -1.06 2.26
C GLU A 98 11.05 -0.31 3.57
N ILE A 99 12.32 -0.13 3.92
CA ILE A 99 12.72 0.51 5.18
C ILE A 99 13.28 1.89 4.87
N SER A 100 12.83 2.88 5.64
CA SER A 100 13.31 4.26 5.57
C SER A 100 13.07 4.97 6.90
N GLN A 101 13.03 6.31 6.87
CA GLN A 101 12.67 7.13 8.02
C GLN A 101 11.43 7.98 7.68
N PRO A 102 10.57 8.29 8.66
CA PRO A 102 9.27 8.94 8.40
C PRO A 102 9.31 10.21 7.53
N ILE A 103 10.25 11.12 7.78
CA ILE A 103 10.42 12.37 7.03
C ILE A 103 11.14 12.10 5.71
N GLN A 104 12.22 11.31 5.71
CA GLN A 104 12.93 10.89 4.50
C GLN A 104 11.99 10.28 3.46
N GLN A 105 11.11 9.36 3.88
CA GLN A 105 10.14 8.70 3.02
C GLN A 105 9.25 9.73 2.30
N ARG A 106 8.77 10.73 3.05
CA ARG A 106 7.89 11.79 2.52
C ARG A 106 8.61 12.73 1.58
N PHE A 107 9.87 13.07 1.87
CA PHE A 107 10.68 13.88 0.97
C PHE A 107 11.01 13.15 -0.33
N ASN A 108 11.39 11.87 -0.26
CA ASN A 108 11.69 11.05 -1.44
C ASN A 108 10.46 10.98 -2.37
N GLU A 109 9.29 10.74 -1.79
CA GLU A 109 8.01 10.74 -2.49
C GLU A 109 7.70 12.09 -3.13
N LEU A 110 7.83 13.20 -2.40
CA LEU A 110 7.52 14.54 -2.91
C LEU A 110 8.44 14.99 -4.05
N ILE A 111 9.72 14.64 -3.99
CA ILE A 111 10.73 15.11 -4.96
C ILE A 111 10.69 14.26 -6.23
N SER A 112 10.70 12.94 -6.07
CA SER A 112 10.95 12.01 -7.17
C SER A 112 9.73 11.20 -7.56
N GLY A 113 8.69 11.14 -6.72
CA GLY A 113 7.59 10.19 -6.87
C GLY A 113 7.97 8.74 -6.56
N VAL A 114 9.21 8.48 -6.15
CA VAL A 114 9.71 7.17 -5.72
C VAL A 114 10.12 7.26 -4.25
N ARG A 115 9.83 6.23 -3.45
CA ARG A 115 10.05 6.25 -1.99
C ARG A 115 11.45 5.77 -1.58
N SER A 116 12.18 5.11 -2.48
CA SER A 116 13.56 4.63 -2.29
C SER A 116 14.61 5.70 -2.61
N ASP A 117 15.84 5.50 -2.13
CA ASP A 117 16.95 6.44 -2.33
C ASP A 117 17.40 6.57 -3.80
N VAL A 118 17.23 5.52 -4.60
CA VAL A 118 17.51 5.50 -6.05
C VAL A 118 16.32 4.88 -6.77
N GLY A 119 15.77 5.61 -7.76
CA GLY A 119 14.68 5.14 -8.60
C GLY A 119 15.05 5.13 -10.08
N VAL A 120 14.69 4.05 -10.79
CA VAL A 120 14.81 3.96 -12.25
C VAL A 120 13.43 4.07 -12.88
N LYS A 121 13.22 5.09 -13.73
CA LYS A 121 11.97 5.30 -14.44
C LYS A 121 12.09 4.89 -15.90
N ILE A 122 11.21 4.00 -16.33
CA ILE A 122 11.13 3.54 -17.72
C ILE A 122 9.88 4.18 -18.31
N PHE A 123 10.04 4.90 -19.43
CA PHE A 123 8.95 5.59 -20.11
C PHE A 123 8.64 4.91 -21.44
N GLY A 124 7.35 4.81 -21.76
CA GLY A 124 6.84 4.20 -22.98
C GLY A 124 5.33 4.06 -22.94
N ASP A 125 4.74 3.67 -24.08
CA ASP A 125 3.28 3.60 -24.24
C ASP A 125 2.71 2.19 -24.04
N ASP A 126 3.56 1.16 -24.08
CA ASP A 126 3.16 -0.25 -24.00
C ASP A 126 3.51 -0.83 -22.62
N LEU A 127 2.49 -1.13 -21.82
CA LEU A 127 2.65 -1.68 -20.47
C LEU A 127 3.37 -3.03 -20.45
N ASP A 128 3.15 -3.91 -21.43
CA ASP A 128 3.78 -5.22 -21.46
C ASP A 128 5.29 -5.08 -21.71
N VAL A 129 5.67 -4.18 -22.62
CA VAL A 129 7.07 -3.84 -22.89
C VAL A 129 7.72 -3.20 -21.66
N LEU A 130 7.02 -2.30 -20.97
CA LEU A 130 7.52 -1.65 -19.76
C LEU A 130 7.79 -2.66 -18.64
N VAL A 131 6.85 -3.59 -18.40
CA VAL A 131 6.99 -4.64 -17.37
C VAL A 131 8.17 -5.57 -17.69
N GLN A 132 8.32 -6.00 -18.94
CA GLN A 132 9.45 -6.83 -19.36
C GLN A 132 10.79 -6.09 -19.19
N THR A 133 10.83 -4.82 -19.57
CA THR A 133 12.03 -3.97 -19.44
C THR A 133 12.40 -3.76 -17.97
N ALA A 134 11.41 -3.51 -17.11
CA ALA A 134 11.61 -3.37 -15.66
C ALA A 134 12.23 -4.63 -15.04
N ALA A 135 11.76 -5.82 -15.44
CA ALA A 135 12.32 -7.09 -14.97
C ALA A 135 13.79 -7.27 -15.41
N GLN A 136 14.14 -6.87 -16.64
CA GLN A 136 15.52 -6.91 -17.12
C GLN A 136 16.42 -5.95 -16.32
N VAL A 137 15.96 -4.72 -16.10
CA VAL A 137 16.69 -3.72 -15.30
C VAL A 137 16.88 -4.20 -13.86
N GLN A 138 15.85 -4.77 -13.24
CA GLN A 138 15.94 -5.35 -11.90
C GLN A 138 17.01 -6.43 -11.82
N ALA A 139 17.03 -7.37 -12.78
CA ALA A 139 18.02 -8.44 -12.81
C ALA A 139 19.46 -7.92 -12.94
N VAL A 140 19.68 -6.81 -13.64
CA VAL A 140 20.99 -6.17 -13.72
C VAL A 140 21.35 -5.47 -12.40
N LEU A 141 20.42 -4.68 -11.84
CA LEU A 141 20.66 -3.91 -10.62
C LEU A 141 20.90 -4.77 -9.39
N GLN A 142 20.26 -5.94 -9.30
CA GLN A 142 20.49 -6.90 -8.21
C GLN A 142 21.93 -7.42 -8.14
N ASN A 143 22.69 -7.34 -9.24
CA ASN A 143 24.09 -7.76 -9.29
C ASN A 143 25.07 -6.62 -8.98
N VAL A 144 24.58 -5.38 -8.76
CA VAL A 144 25.42 -4.23 -8.46
C VAL A 144 25.81 -4.24 -6.98
N GLN A 145 27.12 -4.17 -6.71
CA GLN A 145 27.62 -4.13 -5.34
C GLN A 145 27.09 -2.88 -4.61
N GLY A 146 26.44 -3.09 -3.46
CA GLY A 146 25.83 -2.02 -2.66
C GLY A 146 24.36 -1.75 -2.98
N ALA A 147 23.77 -2.41 -3.99
CA ALA A 147 22.33 -2.39 -4.20
C ALA A 147 21.65 -3.31 -3.18
N ALA A 148 20.93 -2.71 -2.23
CA ALA A 148 20.01 -3.40 -1.33
C ALA A 148 18.56 -3.18 -1.81
N ASP A 149 17.69 -4.15 -1.55
CA ASP A 149 16.23 -4.01 -1.73
C ASP A 149 15.75 -3.63 -3.15
N VAL A 150 16.43 -4.09 -4.20
CA VAL A 150 16.05 -3.82 -5.60
C VAL A 150 14.68 -4.44 -5.93
N LYS A 151 13.68 -3.59 -6.15
CA LYS A 151 12.28 -3.98 -6.37
C LYS A 151 11.69 -3.25 -7.57
N THR A 152 10.72 -3.89 -8.23
CA THR A 152 9.93 -3.31 -9.30
C THR A 152 8.50 -3.12 -8.85
N GLU A 153 7.92 -1.98 -9.22
CA GLU A 153 6.50 -1.72 -8.96
C GLU A 153 5.63 -2.59 -9.87
N GLN A 154 4.66 -3.30 -9.28
CA GLN A 154 3.75 -4.15 -10.05
C GLN A 154 2.65 -3.32 -10.70
N ALA A 155 2.68 -3.21 -12.03
CA ALA A 155 1.69 -2.50 -12.82
C ALA A 155 0.44 -3.34 -13.20
N SER A 156 0.39 -4.63 -12.85
CA SER A 156 -0.66 -5.56 -13.25
C SER A 156 -1.08 -6.50 -12.11
N GLY A 157 -2.15 -7.27 -12.32
CA GLY A 157 -2.60 -8.30 -11.38
C GLY A 157 -3.81 -7.95 -10.52
N LEU A 158 -4.33 -6.72 -10.58
CA LEU A 158 -5.59 -6.37 -9.92
C LEU A 158 -6.78 -7.02 -10.66
N PRO A 159 -7.47 -8.00 -10.06
CA PRO A 159 -8.64 -8.61 -10.70
C PRO A 159 -9.79 -7.60 -10.77
N VAL A 160 -10.41 -7.47 -11.95
CA VAL A 160 -11.56 -6.60 -12.17
C VAL A 160 -12.76 -7.41 -12.68
N LEU A 161 -13.93 -7.21 -12.05
CA LEU A 161 -15.18 -7.74 -12.56
C LEU A 161 -15.73 -6.80 -13.64
N THR A 162 -15.75 -7.24 -14.89
CA THR A 162 -16.30 -6.45 -16.00
C THR A 162 -17.69 -6.94 -16.39
N VAL A 163 -18.70 -6.08 -16.23
CA VAL A 163 -20.06 -6.35 -16.71
C VAL A 163 -20.19 -5.88 -18.17
N LYS A 164 -20.09 -6.81 -19.13
CA LYS A 164 -20.25 -6.51 -20.56
C LYS A 164 -21.70 -6.63 -20.99
N LEU A 165 -22.33 -5.49 -21.28
CA LEU A 165 -23.73 -5.44 -21.68
C LEU A 165 -23.93 -5.81 -23.15
N ASN A 166 -24.75 -6.84 -23.39
CA ASN A 166 -25.14 -7.23 -24.75
C ASN A 166 -26.32 -6.35 -25.22
N ARG A 167 -25.99 -5.31 -26.00
CA ARG A 167 -26.99 -4.35 -26.52
C ARG A 167 -28.07 -5.01 -27.39
N GLN A 168 -27.72 -6.02 -28.20
CA GLN A 168 -28.71 -6.68 -29.05
C GLN A 168 -29.69 -7.55 -28.24
N ALA A 169 -29.23 -8.13 -27.13
CA ALA A 169 -30.12 -8.84 -26.21
C ALA A 169 -31.03 -7.85 -25.48
N LEU A 170 -30.47 -6.77 -24.93
CA LEU A 170 -31.23 -5.74 -24.21
C LEU A 170 -32.34 -5.12 -25.06
N SER A 171 -32.08 -4.86 -26.35
CA SER A 171 -33.09 -4.30 -27.26
C SER A 171 -34.29 -5.21 -27.46
N ARG A 172 -34.09 -6.54 -27.43
CA ARG A 172 -35.20 -7.52 -27.55
C ARG A 172 -36.13 -7.50 -26.34
N TYR A 173 -35.62 -7.10 -25.18
CA TYR A 173 -36.39 -6.97 -23.95
C TYR A 173 -36.86 -5.53 -23.67
N GLY A 174 -36.54 -4.58 -24.56
CA GLY A 174 -36.87 -3.16 -24.35
C GLY A 174 -36.14 -2.51 -23.17
N ILE A 175 -35.01 -3.08 -22.74
CA ILE A 175 -34.25 -2.61 -21.57
C ILE A 175 -33.22 -1.57 -22.01
N ASN A 176 -33.17 -0.43 -21.31
CA ASN A 176 -32.16 0.58 -21.55
C ASN A 176 -30.83 0.17 -20.89
N VAL A 177 -29.72 0.48 -21.56
CA VAL A 177 -28.36 0.33 -21.02
C VAL A 177 -28.20 1.11 -19.72
N GLY A 178 -28.77 2.32 -19.65
CA GLY A 178 -28.71 3.16 -18.46
C GLY A 178 -29.34 2.51 -17.23
N ASP A 179 -30.44 1.79 -17.41
CA ASP A 179 -31.13 1.10 -16.30
C ASP A 179 -30.26 -0.03 -15.74
N VAL A 180 -29.60 -0.79 -16.62
CA VAL A 180 -28.71 -1.88 -16.19
C VAL A 180 -27.46 -1.34 -15.51
N GLN A 181 -26.86 -0.25 -16.02
CA GLN A 181 -25.71 0.38 -15.37
C GLN A 181 -26.06 0.92 -14.00
N ASN A 182 -27.23 1.58 -13.87
CA ASN A 182 -27.72 2.08 -12.58
C ASN A 182 -27.98 0.94 -11.59
N LEU A 183 -28.53 -0.19 -12.07
CA LEU A 183 -28.72 -1.38 -11.25
C LEU A 183 -27.37 -1.95 -10.74
N VAL A 184 -26.37 -2.05 -11.61
CA VAL A 184 -25.03 -2.53 -11.22
C VAL A 184 -24.37 -1.58 -10.23
N GLU A 185 -24.48 -0.27 -10.44
CA GLU A 185 -23.99 0.76 -9.51
C GLU A 185 -24.60 0.58 -8.11
N ILE A 186 -25.93 0.48 -8.03
CA ILE A 186 -26.64 0.28 -6.75
C ILE A 186 -26.22 -1.05 -6.11
N ALA A 187 -26.29 -2.16 -6.84
CA ALA A 187 -26.09 -3.49 -6.26
C ALA A 187 -24.64 -3.78 -5.84
N VAL A 188 -23.66 -3.18 -6.51
CA VAL A 188 -22.22 -3.46 -6.25
C VAL A 188 -21.57 -2.34 -5.45
N GLY A 189 -21.72 -1.08 -5.89
CA GLY A 189 -21.06 0.08 -5.28
C GLY A 189 -21.88 0.74 -4.17
N GLY A 190 -23.21 0.59 -4.23
CA GLY A 190 -24.14 1.42 -3.48
C GLY A 190 -24.25 2.82 -4.09
N LYS A 191 -25.47 3.35 -4.13
CA LYS A 191 -25.75 4.69 -4.68
C LYS A 191 -26.24 5.63 -3.60
N ASN A 192 -25.68 6.84 -3.55
CA ASN A 192 -26.18 7.88 -2.67
C ASN A 192 -27.57 8.35 -3.14
N SER A 193 -28.56 8.24 -2.26
CA SER A 193 -29.98 8.57 -2.47
C SER A 193 -30.35 9.90 -1.81
N GLY A 194 -29.52 10.43 -0.90
CA GLY A 194 -29.79 11.67 -0.18
C GLY A 194 -28.94 11.81 1.08
N MET A 195 -29.28 12.77 1.92
CA MET A 195 -28.58 13.00 3.19
C MET A 195 -29.55 13.07 4.36
N VAL A 196 -29.14 12.51 5.50
CA VAL A 196 -29.77 12.75 6.81
C VAL A 196 -28.94 13.79 7.56
N PHE A 197 -29.63 14.73 8.18
CA PHE A 197 -29.03 15.79 8.99
C PHE A 197 -29.32 15.53 10.48
N GLU A 198 -28.27 15.54 11.30
CA GLU A 198 -28.37 15.45 12.76
C GLU A 198 -27.65 16.64 13.39
N GLY A 199 -28.37 17.75 13.54
CA GLY A 199 -27.76 19.05 13.89
C GLY A 199 -26.81 19.49 12.78
N ASP A 200 -25.54 19.71 13.12
CA ASP A 200 -24.50 20.12 12.17
C ASP A 200 -23.84 18.93 11.44
N ARG A 201 -24.15 17.69 11.82
CA ARG A 201 -23.59 16.47 11.20
C ARG A 201 -24.44 16.04 10.00
N ARG A 202 -23.76 15.52 8.97
CA ARG A 202 -24.37 15.07 7.71
C ARG A 202 -23.96 13.63 7.42
N PHE A 203 -24.94 12.81 7.04
CA PHE A 203 -24.72 11.40 6.71
C PHE A 203 -25.36 11.08 5.36
N ASN A 204 -24.66 10.32 4.52
CA ASN A 204 -25.22 9.85 3.25
C ASN A 204 -26.22 8.72 3.49
N ILE A 205 -27.34 8.76 2.78
CA ILE A 205 -28.28 7.65 2.65
C ILE A 205 -27.83 6.84 1.44
N VAL A 206 -27.39 5.61 1.63
CA VAL A 206 -26.92 4.73 0.55
C VAL A 206 -27.92 3.61 0.32
N VAL A 207 -28.31 3.41 -0.94
CA VAL A 207 -29.08 2.25 -1.38
C VAL A 207 -28.10 1.25 -1.97
N ARG A 208 -28.07 0.03 -1.44
CA ARG A 208 -27.29 -1.08 -1.99
C ARG A 208 -28.08 -2.39 -1.88
#